data_AF-A0A842PIG8-F1
#
_entry.id   AF-A0A842PIG8-F1
#
_cell.length_a   1.000
_cell.length_b   1.000
_cell.length_c   1.000
_cell.angle_alpha   90.00
_cell.angle_beta   90.00
_cell.angle_gamma   90.00
#
_symmetry.space_group_name_H-M   'P 1'
#
loop_
_entity.id
_entity.type
_entity.pdbx_description
1 polymer ?
#
loop_
_entity_poly.entity_id
_entity_poly.type
_entity_poly.pdbx_seq_one_letter_code
_entity_poly.pdbx_strand_id
1 'polypeptide(L)' 'MTEIRNSKQYDLEERTLKFAKGVIKFVKNLPRTIPNIEVIKQLVRSSGSVGANYIEANEISFDIIILNFGIV' A
#
# COMPACT_ATOMS: atom_id res chain seq x y z
N MET A 1 3.23 20.50 -33.67
CA MET A 1 3.58 20.32 -32.24
C MET A 1 3.33 18.86 -31.91
N THR A 2 4.38 18.04 -31.83
CA THR A 2 4.24 16.59 -31.59
C THR A 2 4.05 16.39 -30.09
N GLU A 3 2.86 15.99 -29.68
CA GLU A 3 2.54 15.65 -28.29
C GLU A 3 3.42 14.48 -27.85
N ILE A 4 4.34 14.73 -26.90
CA ILE A 4 5.11 13.68 -26.24
C ILE A 4 4.13 12.93 -25.33
N ARG A 5 3.47 11.91 -25.87
CA ARG A 5 2.72 10.95 -25.06
C ARG A 5 3.73 10.21 -24.21
N ASN A 6 3.79 10.57 -22.94
CA ASN A 6 4.64 9.94 -21.95
C ASN A 6 4.15 8.49 -21.77
N SER A 7 4.58 7.59 -22.64
CA SER A 7 4.10 6.19 -22.74
C SER A 7 4.63 5.31 -21.62
N LYS A 8 5.18 5.90 -20.55
CA LYS A 8 5.54 5.16 -19.35
C LYS A 8 4.26 4.95 -18.57
N GLN A 9 3.52 3.91 -18.96
CA GLN A 9 2.54 3.27 -18.09
C GLN A 9 3.34 2.74 -16.88
N TYR A 10 3.46 3.57 -15.85
CA TYR A 10 4.06 3.14 -14.61
C TYR A 10 3.06 2.23 -13.93
N ASP A 11 3.42 0.95 -13.76
CA ASP A 11 2.62 0.00 -13.00
C ASP A 11 2.77 0.28 -11.49
N LEU A 12 2.28 1.45 -11.08
CA LEU A 12 2.30 1.92 -9.69
C LEU A 12 1.36 1.07 -8.82
N GLU A 13 0.29 0.51 -9.39
CA GLU A 13 -0.60 -0.42 -8.71
C GLU A 13 0.15 -1.70 -8.30
N GLU A 14 0.83 -2.36 -9.24
CA GLU A 14 1.60 -3.57 -8.92
C GLU A 14 2.76 -3.26 -7.96
N ARG A 15 3.42 -2.10 -8.12
CA ARG A 15 4.52 -1.67 -7.23
C ARG A 15 4.06 -1.43 -5.80
N THR A 16 2.94 -0.74 -5.61
CA THR A 16 2.38 -0.47 -4.27
C THR A 16 1.86 -1.74 -3.62
N LEU A 17 1.25 -2.65 -4.39
CA LEU A 17 0.87 -3.98 -3.92
C LEU A 17 2.08 -4.83 -3.49
N LYS A 18 3.15 -4.86 -4.31
CA LYS A 18 4.40 -5.55 -3.98
C LYS A 18 5.03 -4.98 -2.71
N PHE A 19 5.01 -3.67 -2.54
CA PHE A 19 5.50 -2.99 -1.35
C PHE A 19 4.74 -3.42 -0.08
N ALA A 20 3.41 -3.33 -0.09
CA ALA A 20 2.58 -3.74 1.06
C ALA A 20 2.79 -5.23 1.41
N LYS A 21 2.85 -6.12 0.41
CA LYS A 21 3.17 -7.54 0.61
C LYS A 21 4.57 -7.74 1.21
N GLY A 22 5.55 -6.96 0.77
CA GLY A 22 6.91 -6.96 1.30
C GLY A 22 6.95 -6.57 2.78
N VAL A 23 6.24 -5.51 3.15
CA VAL A 23 6.09 -5.06 4.55
C VAL A 23 5.46 -6.17 5.41
N ILE A 24 4.37 -6.79 4.96
CA ILE A 24 3.73 -7.90 5.68
C ILE A 24 4.69 -9.07 5.86
N LYS A 25 5.45 -9.43 4.82
CA LYS A 25 6.45 -10.51 4.91
C LYS A 25 7.57 -10.16 5.88
N PHE A 26 8.01 -8.91 5.91
CA PHE A 26 9.03 -8.42 6.84
C PHE A 26 8.56 -8.49 8.30
N VAL A 27 7.39 -7.92 8.63
CA VAL A 27 6.91 -7.86 10.01
C VAL A 27 6.60 -9.24 10.61
N LYS A 28 6.29 -10.25 9.77
CA LYS A 28 6.11 -11.64 10.21
C LYS A 28 7.35 -12.24 10.87
N ASN A 29 8.54 -11.73 10.57
CA ASN A 29 9.81 -12.21 11.12
C ASN A 29 10.24 -11.46 12.39
N LEU A 30 9.49 -10.44 12.83
CA LEU A 30 9.85 -9.64 13.99
C LEU A 30 9.41 -10.29 15.31
N PRO A 31 10.17 -10.13 16.40
CA PRO A 31 9.75 -10.59 17.73
C PRO A 31 8.44 -9.93 18.17
N ARG A 32 7.54 -10.70 18.77
CA ARG A 32 6.25 -10.20 19.28
C ARG A 32 6.37 -9.61 20.68
N THR A 33 7.07 -8.49 20.79
CA THR A 33 7.10 -7.67 22.02
C THR A 33 5.98 -6.63 21.99
N ILE A 34 5.56 -6.12 23.15
CA ILE A 34 4.51 -5.09 23.24
C ILE A 34 4.83 -3.86 22.34
N PRO A 35 6.05 -3.29 22.35
CA PRO A 35 6.38 -2.17 21.47
C PRO A 35 6.30 -2.54 19.99
N ASN A 36 6.78 -3.74 19.62
CA ASN A 36 6.79 -4.18 18.24
C ASN A 36 5.38 -4.38 17.70
N ILE A 37 4.45 -4.90 18.51
CA ILE A 37 3.07 -5.11 18.08
C ILE A 37 2.42 -3.79 17.66
N GLU A 38 2.61 -2.73 18.44
CA GLU A 38 2.05 -1.41 18.12
C GLU A 38 2.69 -0.82 16.85
N VAL A 39 4.02 -0.86 16.76
CA VAL A 39 4.75 -0.37 15.57
C VAL A 39 4.38 -1.16 14.31
N ILE A 40 4.26 -2.48 14.40
CA ILE A 40 3.87 -3.35 13.28
C ILE A 40 2.48 -3.00 12.76
N LYS A 41 1.51 -2.77 13.64
CA LYS A 41 0.15 -2.37 13.25
C LYS A 41 0.17 -1.06 12.45
N GLN A 42 0.89 -0.06 12.94
CA GLN A 42 1.02 1.23 12.27
C GLN A 42 1.73 1.10 10.92
N LEU A 43 2.81 0.32 10.86
CA LEU A 43 3.59 0.09 9.64
C LEU A 43 2.77 -0.63 8.55
N VAL A 44 2.00 -1.65 8.92
CA VAL A 44 1.14 -2.35 7.96
C VAL A 44 0.08 -1.39 7.42
N ARG A 45 -0.55 -0.56 8.28
CA ARG A 45 -1.53 0.47 7.85
C ARG A 45 -0.92 1.48 6.88
N SER A 46 0.21 2.08 7.24
CA SER A 46 0.85 3.10 6.41
C SER A 46 1.30 2.53 5.07
N SER A 47 1.73 1.26 5.02
CA SER A 47 2.12 0.61 3.77
C SER A 47 0.96 0.43 2.77
N GLY A 48 -0.25 0.12 3.25
CA GLY A 48 -1.44 -0.02 2.42
C GLY A 48 -1.99 1.32 1.92
N SER A 49 -1.85 2.38 2.71
CA SER A 49 -2.30 3.74 2.34
C SER A 49 -1.60 4.26 1.09
N VAL A 50 -0.35 3.85 0.80
CA VAL A 50 0.36 4.28 -0.42
C VAL A 50 -0.40 3.84 -1.69
N GLY A 51 -0.92 2.60 -1.70
CA GLY A 51 -1.73 2.10 -2.81
C GLY A 51 -3.12 2.73 -2.85
N ALA A 52 -3.76 2.89 -1.69
CA ALA A 52 -5.08 3.51 -1.58
C ALA A 52 -5.08 4.96 -2.09
N ASN A 53 -4.10 5.77 -1.67
CA ASN A 53 -3.98 7.17 -2.11
C ASN A 53 -3.69 7.27 -3.62
N TYR A 54 -2.96 6.30 -4.18
CA TYR A 54 -2.70 6.25 -5.62
C TYR A 54 -3.97 5.94 -6.41
N ILE A 55 -4.77 4.97 -5.94
CA ILE A 55 -6.07 4.66 -6.54
C ILE A 55 -7.00 5.86 -6.41
N GLU A 56 -7.05 6.52 -5.25
CA GLU A 56 -7.84 7.74 -5.02
C GLU A 56 -7.42 8.91 -5.93
N ALA A 57 -6.13 9.06 -6.21
CA ALA A 57 -5.63 10.09 -7.11
C ALA A 57 -5.93 9.80 -8.59
N ASN A 58 -6.10 8.53 -8.97
CA ASN A 58 -6.35 8.11 -10.35
C ASN A 58 -7.83 7.84 -10.68
N GLU A 59 -8.64 7.46 -9.69
CA GLU A 59 -10.07 7.12 -9.79
C GLU A 59 -10.82 7.93 -8.73
N ILE A 60 -11.79 8.75 -9.15
CA ILE A 60 -12.67 9.46 -8.21
C ILE A 60 -13.52 8.42 -7.44
N SER A 61 -13.37 8.42 -6.12
CA SER A 61 -14.22 7.83 -5.07
C SER A 61 -14.16 6.31 -4.80
N PHE A 62 -13.37 6.02 -3.75
CA PHE A 62 -13.39 4.94 -2.76
C PHE A 62 -14.48 3.85 -2.79
N ASP A 63 -14.03 2.59 -2.81
CA ASP A 63 -14.06 1.63 -1.69
C ASP A 63 -13.32 0.35 -2.15
N ILE A 64 -12.68 -0.41 -1.23
CA ILE A 64 -12.32 -1.87 -1.33
C ILE A 64 -10.96 -2.32 -0.75
N ILE A 65 -10.01 -1.45 -0.36
CA ILE A 65 -8.74 -1.97 0.25
C ILE A 65 -8.76 -2.04 1.78
N ILE A 66 -9.54 -1.17 2.46
CA ILE A 66 -9.53 -1.13 3.94
C ILE A 66 -10.32 -2.30 4.57
N LEU A 67 -11.32 -2.85 3.88
CA LEU A 67 -12.25 -3.82 4.47
C LEU A 67 -11.86 -5.30 4.36
N ASN A 68 -10.92 -5.69 3.49
CA ASN A 68 -10.61 -7.11 3.25
C ASN A 68 -9.39 -7.68 3.99
N PHE A 69 -8.66 -6.87 4.76
CA PHE A 69 -7.47 -7.33 5.51
C PHE A 69 -7.59 -7.23 7.04
N GLY A 70 -8.80 -7.01 7.59
CA GLY A 70 -9.02 -7.02 9.04
C GLY A 70 -8.24 -5.92 9.76
N ILE A 71 -8.33 -4.69 9.26
CA ILE A 71 -7.69 -3.50 9.85
C ILE A 71 -8.74 -2.48 10.30
N VAL A 72 -9.70 -2.91 11.10
CA VAL A 72 -10.37 -2.12 12.15
C VAL A 72 -10.60 -3.05 13.33
#